data_AF-A0A7J9DPL3-F1
#
_entry.id   AF-A0A7J9DPL3-F1
#
_cell.length_a   1.000
_cell.length_b   1.000
_cell.length_c   1.000
_cell.angle_alpha   90.00
_cell.angle_beta   90.00
_cell.angle_gamma   90.00
#
_symmetry.space_group_name_H-M   'P 1'
#
loop_
_entity.id
_entity.type
_entity.pdbx_description
1 polymer ?
#
loop_
_entity_poly.entity_id
_entity_poly.type
_entity_poly.pdbx_seq_one_letter_code
_entity_poly.pdbx_strand_id
1 'polypeptide(L)'
;VFLGDRYELGRQPGNTKLSSNKTVRRIRVRGGNVKWRALRLDTGNYSWGSESVTRKTRILDVVYNASNNELVRTQTLVKSAIIQVDAAPFKQWYLQHYGIDIGRKKKMASKKEATEEPEGAAEETKRSKHVARKLEKRQKDRKLDPHVEEQFGGGRLLACISSRPGQCGRADG
;
A
#
# COMPACT_ATOMS: atom_id res chain seq x y z
N VAL A 1 -22.22 -33.46 -16.99
CA VAL A 1 -22.23 -32.72 -18.27
C VAL A 1 -23.19 -31.55 -18.10
N PHE A 2 -22.71 -30.31 -18.01
CA PHE A 2 -23.62 -29.16 -17.86
C PHE A 2 -24.25 -28.84 -19.23
N LEU A 3 -25.53 -29.17 -19.37
CA LEU A 3 -26.42 -28.81 -20.49
C LEU A 3 -26.88 -27.36 -20.30
N GLY A 4 -26.00 -26.40 -20.61
CA GLY A 4 -26.32 -24.98 -20.61
C GLY A 4 -25.50 -24.27 -21.68
N ASP A 5 -26.07 -23.24 -22.27
CA ASP A 5 -25.37 -22.51 -23.32
C ASP A 5 -24.06 -21.89 -22.81
N ARG A 6 -23.00 -22.00 -23.61
CA ARG A 6 -21.64 -21.55 -23.22
C ARG A 6 -21.55 -20.07 -22.83
N TYR A 7 -22.56 -19.25 -23.16
CA TYR A 7 -22.61 -17.84 -22.78
C TYR A 7 -23.10 -17.60 -21.35
N GLU A 8 -23.79 -18.56 -20.72
CA GLU A 8 -24.27 -18.48 -19.33
C GLU A 8 -23.25 -19.01 -18.31
N LEU A 9 -22.03 -19.30 -18.76
CA LEU A 9 -21.02 -20.00 -17.97
C LEU A 9 -20.51 -19.15 -16.78
N GLY A 10 -20.89 -19.55 -15.56
CA GLY A 10 -20.24 -19.15 -14.32
C GLY A 10 -18.94 -19.91 -14.06
N ARG A 11 -17.93 -19.27 -13.47
CA ARG A 11 -16.70 -19.92 -13.00
C ARG A 11 -16.56 -19.76 -11.50
N GLN A 12 -15.95 -20.76 -10.85
CA GLN A 12 -15.61 -20.71 -9.43
C GLN A 12 -14.87 -19.41 -9.06
N PRO A 13 -15.16 -18.82 -7.88
CA PRO A 13 -14.53 -17.60 -7.42
C PRO A 13 -13.02 -17.79 -7.21
N GLY A 14 -12.27 -16.68 -7.23
CA GLY A 14 -10.81 -16.72 -7.09
C GLY A 14 -10.32 -16.86 -5.64
N ASN A 15 -11.06 -16.29 -4.68
CA ASN A 15 -10.72 -16.27 -3.24
C ASN A 15 -9.24 -16.01 -2.98
N THR A 16 -8.72 -14.92 -3.57
CA THR A 16 -7.30 -14.55 -3.51
C THR A 16 -6.85 -14.38 -2.07
N LYS A 17 -5.82 -15.12 -1.67
CA LYS A 17 -5.26 -15.10 -0.31
C LYS A 17 -4.05 -14.20 -0.21
N LEU A 18 -3.86 -13.64 0.97
CA LEU A 18 -2.63 -12.98 1.34
C LEU A 18 -1.52 -14.03 1.48
N SER A 19 -0.47 -13.94 0.67
CA SER A 19 0.69 -14.84 0.75
C SER A 19 1.81 -14.34 -0.15
N SER A 20 3.05 -14.44 0.33
CA SER A 20 4.28 -14.12 -0.41
C SER A 20 4.48 -14.98 -1.67
N ASN A 21 3.96 -16.21 -1.67
CA ASN A 21 3.98 -17.10 -2.83
C ASN A 21 3.00 -16.64 -3.92
N LYS A 22 3.37 -15.58 -4.65
CA LYS A 22 2.57 -14.98 -5.71
C LYS A 22 2.16 -16.02 -6.74
N THR A 23 0.85 -16.24 -6.86
CA THR A 23 0.29 -17.22 -7.79
C THR A 23 -0.83 -16.56 -8.59
N VAL A 24 -0.62 -16.40 -9.90
CA VAL A 24 -1.60 -15.82 -10.82
C VAL A 24 -1.81 -16.76 -11.99
N ARG A 25 -3.05 -17.18 -12.24
CA ARG A 25 -3.41 -18.08 -13.32
C ARG A 25 -4.02 -17.31 -14.49
N ARG A 26 -3.61 -17.66 -15.70
CA ARG A 26 -4.21 -17.19 -16.95
C ARG A 26 -5.51 -17.95 -17.22
N ILE A 27 -6.61 -17.24 -17.47
CA ILE A 27 -7.91 -17.85 -17.81
C ILE A 27 -8.36 -17.31 -19.16
N ARG A 28 -8.59 -18.22 -20.12
CA ARG A 28 -9.23 -17.87 -21.40
C ARG A 28 -10.72 -17.62 -21.18
N VAL A 29 -11.20 -16.49 -21.69
CA VAL A 29 -12.61 -16.11 -21.65
C VAL A 29 -13.18 -16.02 -23.07
N ARG A 30 -14.48 -15.70 -23.19
CA ARG A 30 -15.16 -15.55 -24.48
C ARG A 30 -14.46 -14.50 -25.36
N GLY A 31 -14.47 -14.72 -26.67
CA GLY A 31 -13.85 -13.82 -27.65
C GLY A 31 -12.31 -13.89 -27.72
N GLY A 32 -11.69 -14.94 -27.17
CA GLY A 32 -10.23 -15.10 -27.20
C GLY A 32 -9.46 -14.26 -26.17
N ASN A 33 -10.18 -13.43 -25.42
CA ASN A 33 -9.61 -12.61 -24.35
C ASN A 33 -9.09 -13.45 -23.17
N VAL A 34 -8.29 -12.81 -22.34
CA VAL A 34 -7.64 -13.42 -21.18
C VAL A 34 -7.94 -12.60 -19.95
N LYS A 35 -8.27 -13.28 -18.86
CA LYS A 35 -8.31 -12.68 -17.52
C LYS A 35 -7.28 -13.33 -16.61
N TRP A 36 -6.75 -12.55 -15.68
CA TRP A 36 -5.75 -13.01 -14.73
C TRP A 36 -6.43 -13.24 -13.38
N ARG A 37 -6.41 -14.49 -12.92
CA ARG A 37 -6.95 -14.85 -11.62
C ARG A 37 -5.82 -14.96 -10.63
N ALA A 38 -5.70 -13.99 -9.74
CA ALA A 38 -4.82 -14.12 -8.58
C ALA A 38 -5.40 -15.14 -7.60
N LEU A 39 -4.56 -16.08 -7.17
CA LEU A 39 -4.85 -16.99 -6.06
C LEU A 39 -4.13 -16.55 -4.79
N ARG A 40 -2.91 -16.00 -4.94
CA ARG A 40 -2.09 -15.51 -3.84
C ARG A 40 -1.35 -14.24 -4.27
N LEU A 41 -1.42 -13.20 -3.44
CA LEU A 41 -0.71 -11.93 -3.63
C LEU A 41 -0.27 -11.40 -2.26
N ASP A 42 0.82 -10.65 -2.25
CA ASP A 42 1.36 -9.96 -1.07
C ASP A 42 1.71 -8.49 -1.35
N THR A 43 1.64 -8.06 -2.61
CA THR A 43 2.07 -6.74 -3.05
C THR A 43 1.03 -6.12 -3.98
N GLY A 44 0.92 -4.80 -3.91
CA GLY A 44 0.01 -3.99 -4.69
C GLY A 44 0.59 -2.60 -4.95
N ASN A 45 0.05 -1.90 -5.95
CA ASN A 45 0.32 -0.49 -6.14
C ASN A 45 -0.75 0.30 -5.39
N TYR A 46 -0.31 1.12 -4.43
CA TYR A 46 -1.20 1.96 -3.64
C TYR A 46 -0.92 3.42 -3.91
N SER A 47 -1.98 4.20 -4.04
CA SER A 47 -1.91 5.64 -4.32
C SER A 47 -2.21 6.46 -3.07
N TRP A 48 -1.31 7.38 -2.74
CA TRP A 48 -1.53 8.43 -1.77
C TRP A 48 -2.12 9.65 -2.49
N GLY A 49 -3.45 9.78 -2.41
CA GLY A 49 -4.21 10.75 -3.21
C GLY A 49 -3.86 12.22 -2.99
N SER A 50 -3.53 12.65 -1.77
CA SER A 50 -3.22 14.06 -1.48
C SER A 50 -1.91 14.51 -2.11
N GLU A 51 -0.92 13.62 -2.18
CA GLU A 51 0.39 13.90 -2.79
C GLU A 51 0.46 13.44 -4.25
N SER A 52 -0.58 12.77 -4.76
CA SER A 52 -0.64 12.16 -6.08
C SER A 52 0.55 11.21 -6.36
N VAL A 53 0.89 10.37 -5.39
CA VAL A 53 2.03 9.44 -5.47
C VAL A 53 1.56 8.00 -5.38
N THR A 54 2.02 7.18 -6.32
CA THR A 54 1.78 5.74 -6.28
C THR A 54 3.09 5.00 -6.02
N ARG A 55 3.05 4.04 -5.09
CA ARG A 55 4.18 3.17 -4.78
C ARG A 55 3.73 1.73 -4.65
N LYS A 56 4.61 0.81 -5.05
CA LYS A 56 4.42 -0.60 -4.80
C LYS A 56 4.74 -0.87 -3.34
N THR A 57 3.76 -1.36 -2.59
CA THR A 57 3.92 -1.68 -1.18
C THR A 57 3.45 -3.09 -0.88
N ARG A 58 3.89 -3.63 0.26
CA ARG A 58 3.45 -4.93 0.74
C ARG A 58 2.13 -4.78 1.49
N ILE A 59 1.23 -5.70 1.23
CA ILE A 59 -0.02 -5.87 1.98
C ILE A 59 0.34 -6.70 3.22
N LEU A 60 0.01 -6.19 4.40
CA LEU A 60 0.33 -6.81 5.68
C LEU A 60 -0.84 -7.62 6.21
N ASP A 61 -2.04 -7.03 6.19
CA ASP A 61 -3.24 -7.66 6.75
C ASP A 61 -4.52 -7.09 6.13
N VAL A 62 -5.61 -7.85 6.20
CA VAL A 62 -6.96 -7.41 5.86
C VAL A 62 -7.68 -7.07 7.17
N VAL A 63 -8.09 -5.81 7.34
CA VAL A 63 -8.66 -5.32 8.60
C VAL A 63 -10.17 -5.35 8.57
N TYR A 64 -10.77 -4.93 7.46
CA TYR A 64 -12.21 -4.76 7.37
C TYR A 64 -12.71 -5.04 5.96
N ASN A 65 -13.93 -5.57 5.89
CA ASN A 65 -14.64 -5.76 4.65
C ASN A 65 -16.13 -5.54 4.88
N ALA A 66 -16.71 -4.61 4.12
CA ALA A 66 -18.12 -4.27 4.25
C ALA A 66 -19.08 -5.40 3.84
N SER A 67 -18.67 -6.31 2.96
CA SER A 67 -19.57 -7.35 2.43
C SER A 67 -19.68 -8.57 3.34
N ASN A 68 -18.59 -8.99 3.97
CA ASN A 68 -18.56 -10.20 4.80
C ASN A 68 -17.34 -10.20 5.73
N ASN A 69 -17.58 -10.41 7.02
CA ASN A 69 -16.53 -10.48 8.06
C ASN A 69 -15.67 -11.75 7.96
N GLU A 70 -16.17 -12.85 7.38
CA GLU A 70 -15.39 -14.07 7.18
C GLU A 70 -14.23 -13.87 6.18
N LEU A 71 -14.36 -12.88 5.29
CA LEU A 71 -13.28 -12.53 4.36
C LEU A 71 -12.10 -11.86 5.06
N VAL A 72 -12.34 -11.20 6.20
CA VAL A 72 -11.31 -10.64 7.08
C VAL A 72 -10.56 -11.78 7.77
N ARG A 73 -11.29 -12.70 8.42
CA ARG A 73 -10.73 -13.84 9.16
C ARG A 73 -9.85 -14.74 8.29
N THR A 74 -10.22 -14.88 7.02
CA THR A 74 -9.52 -15.74 6.07
C THR A 74 -8.50 -14.98 5.21
N GLN A 75 -8.23 -13.70 5.52
CA GLN A 75 -7.32 -12.80 4.79
C GLN A 75 -7.52 -12.85 3.26
N THR A 76 -8.78 -12.70 2.83
CA THR A 76 -9.14 -12.74 1.40
C THR A 76 -9.14 -11.33 0.80
N LEU A 77 -8.36 -11.14 -0.27
CA LEU A 77 -8.23 -9.88 -0.98
C LEU A 77 -9.37 -9.69 -1.98
N VAL A 78 -10.23 -8.71 -1.73
CA VAL A 78 -11.36 -8.34 -2.60
C VAL A 78 -11.42 -6.84 -2.82
N LYS A 79 -12.18 -6.40 -3.82
CA LYS A 79 -12.49 -4.98 -4.03
C LYS A 79 -13.19 -4.43 -2.78
N SER A 80 -12.81 -3.23 -2.38
CA SER A 80 -13.30 -2.50 -1.22
C SER A 80 -12.90 -3.09 0.14
N ALA A 81 -11.99 -4.06 0.17
CA ALA A 81 -11.38 -4.49 1.43
C ALA A 81 -10.46 -3.39 1.95
N ILE A 82 -10.58 -3.09 3.24
CA ILE A 82 -9.66 -2.23 3.97
C ILE A 82 -8.54 -3.10 4.51
N ILE A 83 -7.32 -2.70 4.19
CA ILE A 83 -6.11 -3.45 4.47
C ILE A 83 -5.08 -2.57 5.17
N GLN A 84 -4.13 -3.19 5.85
CA GLN A 84 -2.90 -2.54 6.29
C GLN A 84 -1.81 -2.74 5.24
N VAL A 85 -1.18 -1.67 4.80
CA VAL A 85 -0.02 -1.67 3.90
C VAL A 85 1.22 -1.12 4.60
N ASP A 86 2.39 -1.56 4.15
CA ASP A 86 3.66 -1.05 4.61
C ASP A 86 3.85 0.44 4.24
N ALA A 87 4.22 1.24 5.24
CA ALA A 87 4.45 2.68 5.08
C ALA A 87 5.85 3.02 4.53
N ALA A 88 6.82 2.09 4.57
CA ALA A 88 8.22 2.39 4.26
C ALA A 88 8.45 3.03 2.86
N PRO A 89 7.80 2.55 1.77
CA PRO A 89 8.00 3.15 0.44
C PRO A 89 7.49 4.60 0.34
N PHE A 90 6.46 4.94 1.11
CA PHE A 90 5.91 6.30 1.16
C PHE A 90 6.76 7.21 2.05
N LYS A 91 7.29 6.71 3.18
CA LYS A 91 8.25 7.45 4.01
C LYS A 91 9.50 7.81 3.25
N GLN A 92 10.09 6.85 2.53
CA GLN A 92 11.28 7.09 1.72
C GLN A 92 11.03 8.15 0.64
N TRP A 93 9.87 8.09 -0.02
CA TRP A 93 9.49 9.12 -0.98
C TRP A 93 9.34 10.50 -0.32
N TYR A 94 8.69 10.56 0.84
CA TYR A 94 8.46 11.83 1.53
C TYR A 94 9.76 12.47 1.99
N LEU A 95 10.72 11.68 2.50
CA LEU A 95 12.06 12.14 2.85
C LEU A 95 12.79 12.72 1.63
N GLN A 96 12.68 12.08 0.46
CA GLN A 96 13.28 12.59 -0.77
C GLN A 96 12.55 13.84 -1.31
N HIS A 97 11.23 13.91 -1.14
CA HIS A 97 10.41 14.98 -1.70
C HIS A 97 10.48 16.28 -0.88
N TYR A 98 10.40 16.16 0.45
CA TYR A 98 10.33 17.27 1.40
C TYR A 98 11.60 17.46 2.22
N GLY A 99 12.50 16.45 2.27
CA GLY A 99 13.71 16.49 3.09
C GLY A 99 13.46 16.21 4.58
N ILE A 100 12.30 15.66 4.94
CA ILE A 100 11.86 15.50 6.33
C ILE A 100 11.43 14.06 6.56
N ASP A 101 11.81 13.50 7.70
CA ASP A 101 11.33 12.18 8.14
C ASP A 101 9.95 12.28 8.79
N ILE A 102 8.97 11.50 8.30
CA ILE A 102 7.66 11.33 8.95
C ILE A 102 7.69 10.13 9.89
N GLY A 103 7.06 10.26 11.05
CA GLY A 103 6.76 9.14 11.93
C GLY A 103 7.90 8.79 12.88
N ARG A 104 8.83 9.71 13.11
CA ARG A 104 9.70 9.66 14.28
C ARG A 104 8.82 9.90 15.50
N LYS A 105 8.46 8.83 16.23
CA LYS A 105 7.76 8.96 17.51
C LYS A 105 8.58 9.87 18.43
N LYS A 106 8.03 11.04 18.77
CA LYS A 106 8.55 11.89 19.83
C LYS A 106 8.39 11.12 21.14
N LYS A 107 9.42 10.38 21.57
CA LYS A 107 9.48 9.82 22.94
C LYS A 107 9.39 11.00 23.90
N MET A 108 8.26 11.17 24.57
CA MET A 108 8.18 12.06 25.73
C MET A 108 8.75 11.33 26.96
N ALA A 109 9.90 11.83 27.39
CA ALA A 109 10.40 11.94 28.76
C ALA A 109 10.84 10.68 29.53
N SER A 110 12.15 10.40 29.47
CA SER A 110 12.97 10.15 30.68
C SER A 110 14.46 10.45 30.43
N LYS A 111 14.87 11.65 30.87
CA LYS A 111 16.17 12.10 31.41
C LYS A 111 17.51 11.77 30.69
N LYS A 112 18.10 12.84 30.16
CA LYS A 112 19.51 13.33 30.23
C LYS A 112 20.69 12.38 29.94
N GLU A 113 21.38 12.81 28.88
CA GLU A 113 22.83 12.90 28.66
C GLU A 113 23.65 11.67 28.29
N ALA A 114 24.19 11.82 27.08
CA ALA A 114 25.48 11.38 26.58
C ALA A 114 25.60 9.99 25.97
N THR A 115 26.04 10.04 24.70
CA THR A 115 26.68 8.97 23.92
C THR A 115 25.77 7.88 23.40
N GLU A 116 25.15 8.15 22.25
CA GLU A 116 25.14 7.21 21.12
C GLU A 116 24.78 8.04 19.86
N GLU A 117 25.80 8.24 19.03
CA GLU A 117 25.81 8.57 17.60
C GLU A 117 24.47 8.97 16.93
N PRO A 118 24.40 10.12 16.24
CA PRO A 118 23.27 10.48 15.40
C PRO A 118 23.29 9.65 14.10
N GLU A 119 23.07 8.34 14.18
CA GLU A 119 22.80 7.53 12.99
C GLU A 119 21.41 7.90 12.45
N GLY A 120 21.40 8.82 11.50
CA GLY A 120 20.19 9.43 10.94
C GLY A 120 20.12 10.94 11.12
N ALA A 121 21.26 11.62 11.31
CA ALA A 121 21.51 12.77 10.45
C ALA A 121 21.21 12.30 9.03
N ALA A 122 20.09 12.76 8.46
CA ALA A 122 20.01 12.83 7.01
C ALA A 122 21.34 13.44 6.60
N GLU A 123 22.17 12.67 5.88
CA GLU A 123 23.38 13.20 5.32
C GLU A 123 23.02 14.57 4.80
N GLU A 124 23.63 15.61 5.37
CA GLU A 124 23.77 16.90 4.72
C GLU A 124 24.68 16.66 3.50
N THR A 125 24.23 15.80 2.60
CA THR A 125 24.59 15.79 1.21
C THR A 125 24.51 17.23 0.82
N LYS A 126 25.65 17.86 0.54
CA LYS A 126 25.74 19.26 0.12
C LYS A 126 24.82 19.41 -1.08
N ARG A 127 23.58 19.83 -0.83
CA ARG A 127 22.58 19.94 -1.88
C ARG A 127 22.87 21.21 -2.65
N SER A 128 22.75 21.14 -3.96
CA SER A 128 22.89 22.35 -4.78
C SER A 128 21.86 23.38 -4.32
N LYS A 129 22.21 24.67 -4.40
CA LYS A 129 21.30 25.78 -4.04
C LYS A 129 19.93 25.67 -4.71
N HIS A 130 19.88 25.07 -5.90
CA HIS A 130 18.63 24.81 -6.62
C HIS A 130 17.72 23.79 -5.92
N VAL A 131 18.29 22.71 -5.38
CA VAL A 131 17.52 21.68 -4.66
C VAL A 131 17.02 22.22 -3.32
N ALA A 132 17.84 22.96 -2.57
CA ALA A 132 17.41 23.62 -1.33
C ALA A 132 16.20 24.53 -1.57
N ARG A 133 16.28 25.42 -2.56
CA ARG A 133 15.17 26.29 -2.96
C ARG A 133 13.91 25.52 -3.38
N LYS A 134 14.05 24.34 -3.99
CA LYS A 134 12.92 23.49 -4.38
C LYS A 134 12.23 22.87 -3.17
N LEU A 135 13.00 22.45 -2.17
CA LEU A 135 12.49 21.88 -0.92
C LEU A 135 11.76 22.94 -0.10
N GLU A 136 12.36 24.13 0.06
CA GLU A 136 11.73 25.26 0.75
C GLU A 136 10.38 25.64 0.13
N LYS A 137 10.28 25.65 -1.20
CA LYS A 137 9.01 25.91 -1.90
C LYS A 137 7.95 24.87 -1.55
N ARG A 138 8.31 23.58 -1.57
CA ARG A 138 7.38 22.49 -1.27
C ARG A 138 6.96 22.45 0.20
N GLN A 139 7.86 22.83 1.11
CA GLN A 139 7.58 22.85 2.54
C GLN A 139 6.46 23.84 2.91
N LYS A 140 6.21 24.88 2.10
CA LYS A 140 5.15 25.86 2.34
C LYS A 140 3.75 25.28 2.22
N ASP A 141 3.54 24.40 1.23
CA ASP A 141 2.22 23.81 0.94
C ASP A 141 2.00 22.48 1.67
N ARG A 142 2.98 22.06 2.48
CA ARG A 142 2.99 20.79 3.20
C ARG A 142 1.93 20.77 4.30
N LYS A 143 0.84 20.06 4.06
CA LYS A 143 -0.22 19.79 5.04
C LYS A 143 -0.44 18.28 5.11
N LEU A 144 -0.24 17.70 6.28
CA LEU A 144 -0.49 16.29 6.54
C LEU A 144 -1.58 16.16 7.59
N ASP A 145 -2.52 15.24 7.36
CA ASP A 145 -3.59 14.98 8.33
C ASP A 145 -3.02 14.28 9.58
N PRO A 146 -3.43 14.66 10.80
CA PRO A 146 -2.92 14.07 12.04
C PRO A 146 -3.08 12.54 12.11
N HIS A 147 -4.17 11.97 11.58
CA HIS A 147 -4.40 10.53 11.59
C HIS A 147 -3.44 9.82 10.64
N VAL A 148 -3.10 10.46 9.51
CA VAL A 148 -2.11 9.93 8.58
C VAL A 148 -0.72 9.97 9.21
N GLU A 149 -0.39 11.02 9.97
CA GLU A 149 0.89 11.11 10.70
C GLU A 149 1.02 9.99 11.74
N GLU A 150 -0.04 9.73 12.48
CA GLU A 150 -0.09 8.65 13.46
C GLU A 150 0.12 7.27 12.80
N GLN A 151 -0.54 7.00 11.68
CA GLN A 151 -0.37 5.77 10.90
C GLN A 151 1.07 5.61 10.39
N PHE A 152 1.70 6.70 9.94
CA PHE A 152 3.12 6.68 9.61
C PHE A 152 3.99 6.38 10.84
N GLY A 153 3.64 6.90 12.02
CA GLY A 153 4.30 6.55 13.29
C GLY A 153 4.16 5.06 13.67
N GLY A 154 3.06 4.42 13.28
CA GLY A 154 2.84 2.97 13.40
C GLY A 154 3.52 2.12 12.32
N GLY A 155 4.01 2.75 11.24
CA GLY A 155 4.64 2.05 10.11
C GLY A 155 3.65 1.26 9.24
N ARG A 156 2.34 1.41 9.47
CA ARG A 156 1.27 0.72 8.76
C ARG A 156 0.20 1.73 8.37
N LEU A 157 -0.10 1.81 7.07
CA LEU A 157 -1.13 2.69 6.55
C LEU A 157 -2.39 1.88 6.26
N LEU A 158 -3.56 2.47 6.51
CA LEU A 158 -4.82 1.90 6.05
C LEU A 158 -5.02 2.26 4.58
N ALA A 159 -5.35 1.25 3.77
CA ALA A 159 -5.63 1.42 2.35
C ALA A 159 -6.86 0.63 1.94
N CYS A 160 -7.51 1.05 0.86
CA CYS A 160 -8.66 0.36 0.28
C CYS A 160 -8.24 -0.27 -1.05
N ILE A 161 -8.58 -1.54 -1.27
CA ILE A 161 -8.35 -2.18 -2.58
C ILE A 161 -9.42 -1.72 -3.57
N SER A 162 -9.03 -1.05 -4.65
CA SER A 162 -9.95 -0.60 -5.70
C SER A 162 -10.08 -1.62 -6.84
N SER A 163 -9.04 -2.44 -7.04
CA SER A 163 -8.98 -3.47 -8.08
C SER A 163 -9.80 -4.74 -7.74
N ARG A 164 -9.97 -5.63 -8.72
CA ARG A 164 -10.60 -6.95 -8.55
C ARG A 164 -9.57 -8.07 -8.77
N PRO A 165 -8.84 -8.52 -7.73
CA PRO A 165 -7.72 -9.47 -7.89
C PRO A 165 -8.06 -10.75 -8.65
N GLY A 166 -9.29 -11.27 -8.49
CA GLY A 166 -9.75 -12.47 -9.20
C GLY A 166 -9.99 -12.30 -10.71
N GLN A 167 -9.96 -11.08 -11.23
CA GLN A 167 -10.19 -10.75 -12.66
C GLN A 167 -8.97 -10.06 -13.30
N CYS A 168 -8.35 -9.13 -12.59
CA CYS A 168 -7.19 -8.37 -13.09
C CYS A 168 -5.84 -8.94 -12.64
N GLY A 169 -5.81 -9.86 -11.67
CA GLY A 169 -4.58 -10.46 -11.16
C GLY A 169 -3.72 -9.54 -10.29
N ARG A 170 -4.27 -8.40 -9.86
CA ARG A 170 -3.58 -7.37 -9.05
C ARG A 170 -4.46 -6.93 -7.89
N ALA A 171 -3.84 -6.55 -6.78
CA ALA A 171 -4.50 -5.97 -5.62
C ALA A 171 -4.00 -4.53 -5.46
N ASP A 172 -4.52 -3.62 -6.29
CA ASP A 172 -4.13 -2.22 -6.33
C ASP A 172 -5.21 -1.37 -5.63
N GLY A 173 -4.80 -0.24 -5.05
CA GLY A 173 -5.63 0.61 -4.20
C GLY A 173 -5.44 2.10 -4.45
#